data_AF-A0A944RW16-F1
#
_entry.id   AF-A0A944RW16-F1
#
_cell.length_a   1.000
_cell.length_b   1.000
_cell.length_c   1.000
_cell.angle_alpha   90.00
_cell.angle_beta   90.00
_cell.angle_gamma   90.00
#
_symmetry.space_group_name_H-M   'P 1'
#
loop_
_entity.id
_entity.type
_entity.pdbx_description
1 polymer ?
#
loop_
_entity_poly.entity_id
_entity_poly.type
_entity_poly.pdbx_seq_one_letter_code
_entity_poly.pdbx_strand_id
1 'polypeptide(L)'
;MATQIRIPAQEVPVLHECDVLVCGGGCSGIAAAISAARHGCRVTLLERWPSVGGMATNALVNGWHRSDREKMVIYGLVEESAERAFKHGWIRQARNYPHGHETHWFEPEGMRIIWQRMLDEAGVKTLCHLVGGSGCIQRSARWPLLAGREAPRRSPSLPPCGDSRPTTFSEPMSRRCVQPVSRIGSSPTRWGPAIPVSG
;
A
#
# COMPACT_ATOMS: atom_id res chain seq x y z
N MET A 1 14.91 -36.45 -5.42
CA MET A 1 13.95 -35.44 -5.92
C MET A 1 14.74 -34.24 -6.41
N ALA A 2 14.38 -33.66 -7.55
CA ALA A 2 15.13 -32.51 -8.08
C ALA A 2 14.93 -31.29 -7.17
N THR A 3 16.03 -30.78 -6.63
CA THR A 3 16.07 -29.72 -5.61
C THR A 3 15.97 -28.31 -6.21
N GLN A 4 16.15 -28.18 -7.54
CA GLN A 4 16.08 -26.91 -8.26
C GLN A 4 15.52 -27.11 -9.67
N ILE A 5 14.75 -26.12 -10.14
CA ILE A 5 14.19 -26.07 -11.50
C ILE A 5 14.74 -24.79 -12.15
N ARG A 6 15.35 -24.93 -13.34
CA ARG A 6 15.91 -23.81 -14.10
C ARG A 6 14.84 -23.23 -15.03
N ILE A 7 14.48 -21.99 -14.80
CA ILE A 7 13.59 -21.24 -15.69
C ILE A 7 14.47 -20.59 -16.80
N PRO A 8 14.16 -20.76 -18.09
CA PRO A 8 14.94 -20.16 -19.18
C PRO A 8 14.88 -18.62 -19.13
N ALA A 9 16.00 -17.99 -19.49
CA ALA A 9 16.05 -16.53 -19.63
C ALA A 9 15.14 -16.09 -20.79
N GLN A 10 14.40 -15.00 -20.56
CA GLN A 10 13.51 -14.42 -21.56
C GLN A 10 13.65 -12.89 -21.56
N GLU A 11 13.50 -12.29 -22.73
CA GLU A 11 13.34 -10.85 -22.87
C GLU A 11 11.89 -10.48 -22.56
N VAL A 12 11.69 -9.48 -21.70
CA VAL A 12 10.36 -9.05 -21.26
C VAL A 12 10.16 -7.59 -21.61
N PRO A 13 9.05 -7.22 -22.28
CA PRO A 13 8.79 -5.82 -22.60
C PRO A 13 8.55 -5.00 -21.33
N VAL A 14 9.12 -3.80 -21.32
CA VAL A 14 8.83 -2.78 -20.32
C VAL A 14 7.51 -2.10 -20.68
N LEU A 15 6.50 -2.25 -19.82
CA LEU A 15 5.18 -1.66 -19.99
C LEU A 15 5.14 -0.19 -19.59
N HIS A 16 5.92 0.17 -18.57
CA HIS A 16 5.90 1.51 -18.00
C HIS A 16 7.16 1.77 -17.18
N GLU A 17 7.64 3.01 -17.17
CA GLU A 17 8.74 3.45 -16.32
C GLU A 17 8.24 4.46 -15.30
N CYS A 18 8.66 4.30 -14.04
CA CYS A 18 8.35 5.22 -12.97
C CYS A 18 9.57 5.45 -12.07
N ASP A 19 9.54 6.52 -11.28
CA ASP A 19 10.56 6.81 -10.29
C ASP A 19 10.24 6.08 -8.97
N VAL A 20 8.96 5.90 -8.68
CA VAL A 20 8.44 5.14 -7.53
C VAL A 20 7.31 4.20 -7.98
N LEU A 21 7.48 2.91 -7.72
CA LEU A 21 6.43 1.90 -7.86
C LEU A 21 5.88 1.56 -6.48
N VAL A 22 4.56 1.75 -6.28
CA VAL A 22 3.86 1.36 -5.06
C VAL A 22 3.05 0.10 -5.34
N CYS A 23 3.32 -0.97 -4.60
CA CYS A 23 2.61 -2.24 -4.73
C CYS A 23 1.57 -2.39 -3.61
N GLY A 24 0.29 -2.31 -3.97
CA GLY A 24 -0.86 -2.37 -3.08
C GLY A 24 -1.54 -1.01 -2.93
N GLY A 25 -2.82 -0.94 -3.26
CA GLY A 25 -3.67 0.24 -3.19
C GLY A 25 -4.49 0.33 -1.89
N GLY A 26 -4.03 -0.25 -0.78
CA GLY A 26 -4.63 -0.02 0.54
C GLY A 26 -4.33 1.39 1.08
N CYS A 27 -4.87 1.75 2.24
CA CYS A 27 -4.71 3.10 2.82
C CYS A 27 -3.25 3.55 2.91
N SER A 28 -2.34 2.66 3.29
CA SER A 28 -0.91 2.95 3.38
C SER A 28 -0.25 3.16 2.01
N GLY A 29 -0.63 2.36 1.01
CA GLY A 29 -0.14 2.49 -0.36
C GLY A 29 -0.65 3.75 -1.05
N ILE A 30 -1.93 4.08 -0.87
CA ILE A 30 -2.52 5.34 -1.33
C ILE A 30 -1.76 6.53 -0.70
N ALA A 31 -1.54 6.49 0.62
CA ALA A 31 -0.83 7.56 1.32
C ALA A 31 0.63 7.70 0.84
N ALA A 32 1.32 6.59 0.63
CA ALA A 32 2.69 6.58 0.10
C ALA A 32 2.75 7.14 -1.34
N ALA A 33 1.80 6.75 -2.20
CA ALA A 33 1.78 7.18 -3.59
C ALA A 33 1.48 8.67 -3.74
N ILE A 34 0.46 9.16 -3.03
CA ILE A 34 0.12 10.60 -3.03
C ILE A 34 1.27 11.42 -2.46
N SER A 35 1.86 10.98 -1.34
CA SER A 35 2.99 11.70 -0.74
C SER A 35 4.17 11.76 -1.72
N ALA A 36 4.56 10.63 -2.32
CA ALA A 36 5.66 10.60 -3.29
C ALA A 36 5.39 11.49 -4.52
N ALA A 37 4.17 11.47 -5.05
CA ALA A 37 3.80 12.28 -6.21
C ALA A 37 3.77 13.78 -5.88
N ARG A 38 3.26 14.15 -4.70
CA ARG A 38 3.32 15.55 -4.19
C ARG A 38 4.75 16.05 -3.98
N HIS A 39 5.74 15.16 -3.82
CA HIS A 39 7.16 15.51 -3.79
C HIS A 39 7.84 15.50 -5.19
N GLY A 40 7.06 15.37 -6.27
CA GLY A 40 7.55 15.50 -7.64
C GLY A 40 8.03 14.19 -8.29
N CYS A 41 7.82 13.04 -7.67
CA CYS A 41 8.15 11.76 -8.28
C CYS A 41 7.11 11.34 -9.32
N ARG A 42 7.53 10.67 -10.40
CA ARG A 42 6.58 9.94 -11.28
C ARG A 42 6.22 8.63 -10.61
N VAL A 43 4.99 8.54 -10.10
CA VAL A 43 4.52 7.41 -9.30
C VAL A 43 3.56 6.53 -10.09
N THR A 44 3.75 5.21 -9.97
CA THR A 44 2.76 4.22 -10.37
C THR A 44 2.31 3.41 -9.17
N LEU A 45 1.00 3.27 -8.99
CA LEU A 45 0.39 2.42 -7.96
C LEU A 45 -0.23 1.19 -8.62
N LEU A 46 0.11 0.00 -8.11
CA LEU A 46 -0.48 -1.27 -8.51
C LEU A 46 -1.48 -1.75 -7.46
N GLU A 47 -2.63 -2.22 -7.91
CA GLU A 47 -3.64 -2.85 -7.06
C GLU A 47 -4.11 -4.15 -7.69
N ARG A 48 -4.19 -5.21 -6.88
CA ARG A 48 -4.66 -6.54 -7.30
C ARG A 48 -6.18 -6.58 -7.50
N TRP A 49 -6.90 -5.78 -6.72
CA TRP A 49 -8.35 -5.67 -6.74
C TRP A 49 -8.82 -4.74 -7.89
N PRO A 50 -10.11 -4.78 -8.27
CA PRO A 50 -10.70 -3.87 -9.27
C PRO A 50 -10.60 -2.39 -8.90
N SER A 51 -10.40 -2.10 -7.62
CA SER A 51 -10.41 -0.73 -7.09
C SER A 51 -9.44 -0.59 -5.92
N VAL A 52 -9.00 0.66 -5.71
CA VAL A 52 -8.18 1.05 -4.56
C VAL A 52 -8.98 1.05 -3.26
N GLY A 53 -8.26 1.10 -2.14
CA GLY A 53 -8.77 1.09 -0.78
C GLY A 53 -8.50 -0.21 -0.02
N GLY A 54 -8.04 -1.27 -0.69
CA GLY A 54 -7.64 -2.51 -0.03
C GLY A 54 -8.76 -3.09 0.85
N MET A 55 -8.44 -3.50 2.07
CA MET A 55 -9.42 -4.08 3.01
C MET A 55 -10.50 -3.08 3.45
N ALA A 56 -10.17 -1.79 3.49
CA ALA A 56 -11.09 -0.75 3.91
C ALA A 56 -12.33 -0.66 3.00
N THR A 57 -12.18 -0.97 1.72
CA THR A 57 -13.28 -0.91 0.73
C THR A 57 -13.68 -2.26 0.17
N ASN A 58 -12.74 -3.19 -0.03
CA ASN A 58 -13.03 -4.50 -0.62
C ASN A 58 -13.47 -5.55 0.41
N ALA A 59 -13.21 -5.33 1.70
CA ALA A 59 -13.59 -6.24 2.79
C ALA A 59 -14.46 -5.56 3.86
N LEU A 60 -14.98 -4.35 3.57
CA LEU A 60 -15.86 -3.59 4.45
C LEU A 60 -15.26 -3.28 5.83
N VAL A 61 -13.93 -3.19 5.93
CA VAL A 61 -13.26 -2.75 7.17
C VAL A 61 -13.29 -1.21 7.23
N ASN A 62 -14.50 -0.67 7.39
CA ASN A 62 -14.80 0.75 7.16
C ASN A 62 -14.89 1.60 8.44
N GLY A 63 -14.55 1.03 9.59
CA GLY A 63 -14.38 1.77 10.85
C GLY A 63 -12.98 2.40 10.92
N TRP A 64 -12.91 3.70 11.14
CA TRP A 64 -11.64 4.41 11.37
C TRP A 64 -11.47 4.84 12.82
N HIS A 65 -10.26 4.60 13.32
CA HIS A 65 -9.80 5.05 14.63
C HIS A 65 -8.81 6.20 14.40
N ARG A 66 -9.20 7.43 14.70
CA ARG A 66 -8.34 8.62 14.52
C ARG A 66 -7.94 9.32 15.82
N SER A 67 -8.52 8.90 16.95
CA SER A 67 -8.28 9.46 18.28
C SER A 67 -7.59 8.46 19.20
N ASP A 68 -6.97 8.97 20.25
CA ASP A 68 -6.50 8.20 21.41
C ASP A 68 -7.59 8.06 22.49
N ARG A 69 -8.85 8.37 22.13
CA ARG A 69 -10.04 8.50 23.01
C ARG A 69 -10.10 9.75 23.88
N GLU A 70 -9.10 10.62 23.84
CA GLU A 70 -9.16 11.94 24.49
C GLU A 70 -9.13 13.05 23.46
N LYS A 71 -8.29 12.90 22.44
CA LYS A 71 -8.06 13.87 21.37
C LYS A 71 -7.78 13.17 20.05
N MET A 72 -7.79 13.96 19.00
CA MET A 72 -7.42 13.52 17.67
C MET A 72 -5.91 13.43 17.53
N VAL A 73 -5.43 12.33 16.96
CA VAL A 73 -4.00 12.03 16.80
C VAL A 73 -3.61 11.69 15.37
N ILE A 74 -4.56 11.28 14.52
CA ILE A 74 -4.32 10.97 13.10
C ILE A 74 -4.91 12.07 12.21
N TYR A 75 -4.04 12.81 11.53
CA TYR A 75 -4.36 13.94 10.65
C TYR A 75 -3.84 13.71 9.22
N GLY A 76 -3.65 14.78 8.45
CA GLY A 76 -3.00 14.74 7.14
C GLY A 76 -3.89 14.09 6.08
N LEU A 77 -3.34 13.17 5.29
CA LEU A 77 -4.07 12.50 4.20
C LEU A 77 -5.35 11.78 4.65
N VAL A 78 -5.36 11.24 5.87
CA VAL A 78 -6.55 10.60 6.45
C VAL A 78 -7.64 11.63 6.73
N GLU A 79 -7.25 12.80 7.26
CA GLU A 79 -8.17 13.91 7.50
C GLU A 79 -8.68 14.52 6.20
N GLU A 80 -7.79 14.76 5.23
CA GLU A 80 -8.14 15.24 3.90
C GLU A 80 -9.15 14.29 3.22
N SER A 81 -8.95 12.97 3.34
CA SER A 81 -9.89 11.96 2.83
C SER A 81 -11.24 12.04 3.54
N ALA A 82 -11.23 12.19 4.87
CA ALA A 82 -12.45 12.28 5.68
C ALA A 82 -13.26 13.54 5.35
N GLU A 83 -12.61 14.71 5.23
CA GLU A 83 -13.26 15.97 4.89
C GLU A 83 -13.89 15.93 3.48
N ARG A 84 -13.17 15.36 2.51
CA ARG A 84 -13.70 15.17 1.15
C ARG A 84 -14.91 14.23 1.16
N ALA A 85 -14.85 13.11 1.87
CA ALA A 85 -15.98 12.19 2.00
C ALA A 85 -17.17 12.81 2.75
N PHE A 86 -16.91 13.69 3.73
CA PHE A 86 -17.95 14.36 4.52
C PHE A 86 -18.80 15.29 3.65
N LYS A 87 -18.18 16.01 2.71
CA LYS A 87 -18.87 16.87 1.74
C LYS A 87 -19.87 16.12 0.87
N HIS A 88 -19.68 14.81 0.66
CA HIS A 88 -20.56 13.96 -0.13
C HIS A 88 -21.53 13.13 0.74
N GLY A 89 -21.49 13.27 2.07
CA GLY A 89 -22.27 12.44 2.99
C GLY A 89 -21.83 10.97 3.03
N TRP A 90 -20.62 10.66 2.54
CA TRP A 90 -20.08 9.30 2.48
C TRP A 90 -19.27 8.91 3.72
N ILE A 91 -19.17 9.78 4.72
CA ILE A 91 -18.59 9.46 6.02
C ILE A 91 -19.45 10.04 7.13
N ARG A 92 -19.61 9.26 8.19
CA ARG A 92 -20.32 9.63 9.41
C ARG A 92 -19.36 9.62 10.57
N GLN A 93 -19.35 10.72 11.32
CA GLN A 93 -18.66 10.78 12.59
C GLN A 93 -19.49 10.07 13.67
N ALA A 94 -18.83 9.31 14.53
CA ALA A 94 -19.47 8.64 15.66
C ALA A 94 -20.00 9.66 16.67
N ARG A 95 -21.13 9.37 17.32
CA ARG A 95 -21.76 10.29 18.29
C ARG A 95 -20.85 10.59 19.49
N ASN A 96 -20.09 9.60 19.94
CA ASN A 96 -19.20 9.72 21.12
C ASN A 96 -17.78 10.15 20.73
N TYR A 97 -17.62 10.89 19.63
CA TYR A 97 -16.33 11.41 19.19
C TYR A 97 -15.82 12.52 20.15
N PRO A 98 -14.53 12.55 20.53
CA PRO A 98 -13.44 11.66 20.14
C PRO A 98 -13.27 10.42 21.05
N HIS A 99 -14.13 10.23 22.05
CA HIS A 99 -14.00 9.22 23.12
C HIS A 99 -14.35 7.77 22.71
N GLY A 100 -15.03 7.58 21.59
CA GLY A 100 -15.32 6.25 21.04
C GLY A 100 -14.07 5.52 20.54
N HIS A 101 -14.15 4.19 20.47
CA HIS A 101 -13.13 3.39 19.80
C HIS A 101 -13.07 3.75 18.31
N GLU A 102 -14.17 3.60 17.59
CA GLU A 102 -14.33 4.08 16.23
C GLU A 102 -14.76 5.56 16.23
N THR A 103 -14.04 6.36 15.45
CA THR A 103 -14.32 7.78 15.30
C THR A 103 -15.20 8.07 14.09
N HIS A 104 -15.03 7.30 13.02
CA HIS A 104 -15.71 7.51 11.75
C HIS A 104 -16.07 6.18 11.09
N TRP A 105 -17.19 6.18 10.38
CA TRP A 105 -17.65 5.10 9.51
C TRP A 105 -17.90 5.67 8.13
N PHE A 106 -17.32 5.10 7.09
CA PHE A 106 -17.52 5.56 5.72
C PHE A 106 -18.23 4.54 4.84
N GLU A 107 -18.89 5.04 3.81
CA GLU A 107 -19.44 4.25 2.71
C GLU A 107 -18.29 3.76 1.82
N PRO A 108 -18.03 2.44 1.74
CA PRO A 108 -16.92 1.89 0.97
C PRO A 108 -16.87 2.36 -0.48
N GLU A 109 -18.01 2.39 -1.16
CA GLU A 109 -18.06 2.81 -2.57
C GLU A 109 -17.74 4.29 -2.74
N GLY A 110 -18.26 5.13 -1.84
CA GLY A 110 -17.93 6.55 -1.83
C GLY A 110 -16.43 6.79 -1.59
N MET A 111 -15.84 6.04 -0.66
CA MET A 111 -14.42 6.18 -0.33
C MET A 111 -13.48 5.75 -1.47
N ARG A 112 -13.85 4.73 -2.27
CA ARG A 112 -13.11 4.35 -3.49
C ARG A 112 -13.00 5.52 -4.45
N ILE A 113 -14.10 6.23 -4.68
CA ILE A 113 -14.15 7.39 -5.58
C ILE A 113 -13.26 8.52 -5.05
N ILE A 114 -13.33 8.80 -3.75
CA ILE A 114 -12.52 9.86 -3.12
C ILE A 114 -11.04 9.55 -3.25
N TRP A 115 -10.61 8.33 -2.93
CA TRP A 115 -9.21 7.95 -3.06
C TRP A 115 -8.72 7.90 -4.49
N GLN A 116 -9.53 7.41 -5.44
CA GLN A 116 -9.17 7.44 -6.85
C GLN A 116 -8.96 8.89 -7.32
N ARG A 117 -9.88 9.79 -6.99
CA ARG A 117 -9.74 11.22 -7.32
C ARG A 117 -8.49 11.83 -6.70
N MET A 118 -8.20 11.53 -5.44
CA MET A 118 -6.98 12.03 -4.77
C MET A 118 -5.71 11.53 -5.44
N LEU A 119 -5.68 10.27 -5.91
CA LEU A 119 -4.57 9.72 -6.68
C LEU A 119 -4.43 10.43 -8.04
N ASP A 120 -5.54 10.62 -8.75
CA ASP A 120 -5.57 11.28 -10.05
C ASP A 120 -5.11 12.75 -9.95
N GLU A 121 -5.61 13.48 -8.96
CA GLU A 121 -5.20 14.87 -8.64
C GLU A 121 -3.71 14.97 -8.29
N ALA A 122 -3.16 13.95 -7.62
CA ALA A 122 -1.74 13.89 -7.31
C ALA A 122 -0.87 13.50 -8.52
N GLY A 123 -1.47 13.11 -9.65
CA GLY A 123 -0.75 12.65 -10.84
C GLY A 123 -0.21 11.23 -10.72
N VAL A 124 -0.79 10.40 -9.84
CA VAL A 124 -0.40 8.98 -9.69
C VAL A 124 -1.04 8.13 -10.78
N LYS A 125 -0.23 7.37 -11.52
CA LYS A 125 -0.77 6.38 -12.47
C LYS A 125 -1.23 5.14 -11.71
N THR A 126 -2.53 4.89 -11.68
CA THR A 126 -3.11 3.74 -10.98
C THR A 126 -3.42 2.60 -11.94
N LEU A 127 -2.94 1.39 -11.63
CA LEU A 127 -3.19 0.16 -12.41
C LEU A 127 -3.85 -0.88 -11.50
N CYS A 128 -5.16 -1.07 -11.68
CA CYS A 128 -5.96 -2.08 -11.00
C CYS A 128 -5.93 -3.43 -11.73
N HIS A 129 -6.36 -4.50 -11.06
CA HIS A 129 -6.30 -5.88 -11.55
C HIS A 129 -4.89 -6.37 -11.92
N LEU A 130 -3.85 -5.78 -11.32
CA LEU A 130 -2.47 -6.14 -11.59
C LEU A 130 -1.77 -6.57 -10.30
N VAL A 131 -1.24 -7.79 -10.30
CA VAL A 131 -0.41 -8.30 -9.22
C VAL A 131 1.06 -8.08 -9.61
N GLY A 132 1.83 -7.49 -8.71
CA GLY A 132 3.28 -7.43 -8.86
C GLY A 132 3.87 -8.84 -8.83
N GLY A 133 4.58 -9.23 -9.89
CA GLY A 133 5.31 -10.50 -9.95
C GLY A 133 6.64 -10.46 -9.18
N SER A 134 7.56 -11.35 -9.55
CA SER A 134 8.93 -11.32 -9.01
C SER A 134 9.63 -10.02 -9.40
N GLY A 135 10.09 -9.27 -8.42
CA GLY A 135 10.86 -8.04 -8.66
C GLY A 135 12.24 -8.36 -9.22
N CYS A 136 12.65 -7.67 -10.28
CA CYS A 136 14.03 -7.65 -10.74
C CYS A 136 14.73 -6.43 -10.14
N ILE A 137 15.74 -6.64 -9.31
CA ILE A 137 16.60 -5.55 -8.82
C ILE A 137 17.72 -5.37 -9.83
N GLN A 138 17.63 -4.30 -10.62
CA GLN A 138 18.68 -3.89 -11.54
C GLN A 138 19.21 -2.53 -11.08
N ARG A 139 20.52 -2.30 -11.11
CA ARG A 139 21.12 -0.99 -10.83
C ARG A 139 20.76 -0.02 -11.96
N SER A 140 19.56 0.54 -11.90
CA SER A 140 19.09 1.59 -12.80
C SER A 140 18.32 2.64 -12.00
N ALA A 141 18.24 3.87 -12.51
CA ALA A 141 17.62 4.98 -11.80
C ALA A 141 16.07 4.93 -11.81
N ARG A 142 15.45 4.01 -12.57
CA ARG A 142 14.00 3.93 -12.78
C ARG A 142 13.51 2.49 -12.60
N TRP A 143 12.28 2.31 -12.14
CA TRP A 143 11.66 0.98 -12.02
C TRP A 143 10.85 0.67 -13.28
N PRO A 144 11.25 -0.33 -14.09
CA PRO A 144 10.43 -0.84 -15.16
C PRO A 144 9.32 -1.74 -14.60
N LEU A 145 8.07 -1.44 -14.97
CA LEU A 145 6.97 -2.38 -14.85
C LEU A 145 7.07 -3.38 -16.01
N LEU A 146 7.27 -4.65 -15.69
CA LEU A 146 7.45 -5.71 -16.69
C LEU A 146 6.14 -6.50 -16.89
N ALA A 147 5.79 -6.79 -18.14
CA ALA A 147 4.64 -7.65 -18.45
C ALA A 147 4.99 -9.13 -18.24
N GLY A 148 4.46 -9.77 -17.20
CA GLY A 148 4.44 -11.23 -17.10
C GLY A 148 3.10 -11.78 -17.58
N ARG A 149 3.07 -12.61 -18.64
CA ARG A 149 1.95 -13.55 -18.81
C ARG A 149 2.14 -14.66 -17.80
N GLU A 150 1.29 -14.75 -16.78
CA GLU A 150 1.18 -15.98 -16.00
C GLU A 150 0.67 -17.10 -16.92
N ALA A 151 1.36 -18.24 -16.93
CA ALA A 151 0.87 -19.45 -17.58
C ALA A 151 -0.50 -19.85 -16.99
N PRO A 152 -1.44 -20.37 -17.78
CA PRO A 152 -2.78 -20.73 -17.29
C PRO A 152 -2.67 -21.75 -16.14
N ARG A 153 -3.06 -21.33 -14.93
CA ARG A 153 -3.08 -22.20 -13.74
C ARG A 153 -4.12 -23.31 -13.93
N ARG A 154 -3.69 -24.57 -13.82
CA ARG A 154 -4.58 -25.73 -13.59
C ARG A 154 -4.74 -25.95 -12.07
N SER A 155 -6.01 -26.23 -11.72
CA SER A 155 -6.63 -26.73 -10.48
C SER A 155 -6.77 -25.81 -9.23
N PRO A 156 -7.86 -25.98 -8.46
CA PRO A 156 -8.33 -25.02 -7.46
C PRO A 156 -8.05 -25.52 -6.04
N SER A 157 -7.02 -25.01 -5.39
CA SER A 157 -6.91 -25.05 -3.93
C SER A 157 -5.94 -23.97 -3.47
N LEU A 158 -6.48 -22.79 -3.17
CA LEU A 158 -5.76 -21.74 -2.46
C LEU A 158 -6.50 -21.52 -1.14
N PRO A 159 -5.83 -21.63 0.02
CA PRO A 159 -6.42 -21.19 1.28
C PRO A 159 -6.60 -19.65 1.25
N PRO A 160 -7.51 -19.09 2.07
CA PRO A 160 -7.70 -17.65 2.15
C PRO A 160 -6.36 -17.00 2.53
N CYS A 161 -5.79 -16.25 1.58
CA CYS A 161 -4.50 -15.60 1.73
C CYS A 161 -4.66 -14.35 2.62
N GLY A 162 -4.79 -14.58 3.93
CA GLY A 162 -4.72 -13.58 4.99
C GLY A 162 -3.29 -13.33 5.48
N ASP A 163 -2.28 -13.93 4.84
CA ASP A 163 -0.91 -13.91 5.34
C ASP A 163 -0.06 -12.90 4.56
N SER A 164 0.15 -11.74 5.20
CA SER A 164 1.09 -10.71 4.76
C SER A 164 2.51 -11.15 5.10
N ARG A 165 3.02 -12.19 4.45
CA ARG A 165 4.44 -12.55 4.60
C ARG A 165 5.32 -11.61 3.77
N PRO A 166 6.20 -10.80 4.37
CA PRO A 166 7.26 -10.13 3.62
C PRO A 166 8.21 -11.20 3.08
N THR A 167 8.51 -11.15 1.79
CA THR A 167 9.62 -11.90 1.21
C THR A 167 10.92 -11.29 1.76
N THR A 168 11.51 -11.94 2.77
CA THR A 168 12.78 -11.52 3.36
C THR A 168 13.90 -11.71 2.34
N PHE A 169 14.35 -10.61 1.74
CA PHE A 169 15.63 -10.55 1.02
C PHE A 169 16.71 -10.16 2.02
N SER A 170 17.74 -10.99 2.14
CA SER A 170 18.95 -10.71 2.90
C SER A 170 19.97 -9.99 2.00
N GLU A 171 19.82 -8.69 1.77
CA GLU A 171 20.86 -7.78 1.27
C GLU A 171 20.38 -6.31 1.41
N PRO A 172 21.29 -5.32 1.55
CA PRO A 172 20.92 -3.99 2.05
C PRO A 172 19.98 -3.24 1.09
N MET A 173 18.79 -2.90 1.59
CA MET A 173 17.75 -2.13 0.89
C MET A 173 18.30 -0.84 0.29
N SER A 174 18.43 -0.79 -1.04
CA SER A 174 18.70 0.43 -1.78
C SER A 174 17.41 1.22 -2.02
N ARG A 175 17.04 2.06 -1.02
CA ARG A 175 16.25 3.32 -1.02
C ARG A 175 15.06 3.60 -1.98
N ARG A 176 14.57 2.74 -2.87
CA ARG A 176 13.56 3.14 -3.89
C ARG A 176 12.51 2.08 -4.24
N CYS A 177 12.14 1.24 -3.26
CA CYS A 177 10.91 0.45 -3.28
C CYS A 177 10.25 0.60 -1.90
N VAL A 178 9.01 1.10 -1.86
CA VAL A 178 8.26 1.26 -0.60
C VAL A 178 7.21 0.16 -0.56
N GLN A 179 7.51 -0.91 0.17
CA GLN A 179 6.46 -1.79 0.68
C GLN A 179 5.99 -1.22 2.03
N PRO A 180 4.69 -0.98 2.26
CA PRO A 180 4.21 -0.59 3.57
C PRO A 180 4.42 -1.77 4.54
N VAL A 181 5.41 -1.64 5.42
CA VAL A 181 5.74 -2.66 6.44
C VAL A 181 4.73 -2.55 7.59
N SER A 182 3.78 -3.47 7.66
CA SER A 182 2.99 -3.71 8.87
C SER A 182 3.66 -4.79 9.72
N ARG A 183 4.62 -4.40 10.58
CA ARG A 183 5.19 -5.32 11.58
C ARG A 183 4.39 -5.17 12.88
N ILE A 184 3.41 -6.05 13.08
CA ILE A 184 2.85 -6.33 14.41
C ILE A 184 3.40 -7.69 14.82
N GLY A 185 4.32 -7.70 15.78
CA GLY A 185 4.95 -8.92 16.29
C GLY A 185 5.67 -8.63 17.60
N SER A 186 5.09 -9.14 18.67
CA SER A 186 5.49 -9.04 20.08
C SER A 186 6.70 -9.91 20.42
N SER A 187 7.73 -9.34 21.06
CA SER A 187 8.55 -9.89 22.17
C SER A 187 9.90 -9.15 22.32
N PRO A 188 10.53 -9.16 23.51
CA PRO A 188 11.44 -8.10 23.94
C PRO A 188 12.91 -8.45 23.67
N THR A 189 13.61 -7.60 22.94
CA THR A 189 15.07 -7.69 22.79
C THR A 189 15.74 -6.34 23.02
N ARG A 190 16.10 -6.15 24.29
CA ARG A 190 17.32 -5.51 24.82
C ARG A 190 18.04 -4.56 23.84
N TRP A 191 17.80 -3.26 24.00
CA TRP A 191 18.58 -2.19 23.37
C TRP A 191 20.02 -2.18 23.94
N GLY A 192 21.02 -2.34 23.06
CA GLY A 192 22.41 -2.00 23.36
C GLY A 192 22.62 -0.47 23.38
N PRO A 193 23.72 0.03 23.96
CA PRO A 193 23.84 1.44 24.33
C PRO A 193 23.99 2.35 23.10
N ALA A 194 23.38 3.53 23.21
CA ALA A 194 23.44 4.61 22.24
C ALA A 194 24.89 5.12 22.07
N ILE A 195 25.30 5.31 20.82
CA ILE A 195 26.54 6.01 20.45
C ILE A 195 26.30 7.52 20.66
N PRO A 196 27.21 8.24 21.33
CA PRO A 196 27.01 9.65 21.66
C PRO A 196 27.18 10.55 20.43
N VAL A 197 26.29 11.54 20.31
CA VAL A 197 26.38 12.63 19.33
C VAL A 197 27.32 13.67 19.92
N SER A 198 28.46 13.91 19.27
CA SER A 198 29.36 15.03 19.62
C SER A 198 28.74 16.34 19.13
N GLY A 199 28.80 17.35 20.01
CA GLY A 199 28.62 18.76 19.67
C GLY A 199 29.92 19.41 19.20
#